data_AF-A0A1H3LDC4-F1
#
_entry.id   AF-A0A1H3LDC4-F1
#
_cell.length_a   1.000
_cell.length_b   1.000
_cell.length_c   1.000
_cell.angle_alpha   90.00
_cell.angle_beta   90.00
_cell.angle_gamma   90.00
#
_symmetry.space_group_name_H-M   'P 1'
#
loop_
_entity.id
_entity.type
_entity.pdbx_description
1 polymer ?
#
loop_
_entity_poly.entity_id
_entity_poly.type
_entity_poly.pdbx_seq_one_letter_code
_entity_poly.pdbx_strand_id
1 'polypeptide(L)' 'MIFWDGENVLPEQAGNFKKYLKNYLAKSNYEHLLDDKKFNYDSTSDEFLDADIQEFYHLWTITIV' A
#
# COMPACT_ATOMS: atom_id res chain seq x y z
N MET A 1 -24.99 -14.09 -0.98
CA MET A 1 -24.66 -13.67 -2.36
C MET A 1 -23.56 -12.63 -2.23
N ILE A 2 -22.30 -13.05 -2.31
CA ILE A 2 -21.16 -12.11 -2.28
C ILE A 2 -20.72 -12.04 -3.74
N PHE A 3 -20.91 -10.88 -4.35
CA PHE A 3 -20.62 -10.67 -5.75
C PHE A 3 -19.11 -10.78 -5.98
N TRP A 4 -18.77 -11.67 -6.91
CA TRP A 4 -17.53 -11.60 -7.68
C TRP A 4 -17.45 -10.24 -8.37
N ASP A 5 -16.35 -9.51 -8.15
CA ASP A 5 -15.81 -8.64 -9.18
C ASP A 5 -14.30 -8.91 -9.28
N GLY A 6 -13.92 -9.44 -10.44
CA GLY A 6 -12.57 -9.89 -10.77
C GLY A 6 -11.67 -8.75 -11.25
N GLU A 7 -11.68 -7.62 -10.56
CA GLU A 7 -10.56 -6.70 -10.54
C GLU A 7 -9.85 -6.93 -9.21
N ASN A 8 -8.53 -7.12 -9.21
CA ASN A 8 -7.73 -6.99 -7.99
C ASN A 8 -7.73 -5.50 -7.59
N VAL A 9 -8.90 -5.01 -7.17
CA VAL A 9 -9.06 -3.68 -6.60
C VAL A 9 -8.35 -3.78 -5.28
N LEU A 10 -7.15 -3.18 -5.21
CA LEU A 10 -6.49 -2.93 -3.94
C LEU A 10 -7.56 -2.38 -2.99
N PRO A 11 -7.73 -2.96 -1.78
CA PRO A 11 -8.70 -2.44 -0.83
C PRO A 11 -8.45 -0.94 -0.67
N GLU A 12 -9.53 -0.17 -0.47
CA GLU A 12 -9.46 1.29 -0.41
C GLU A 12 -8.33 1.79 0.52
N GLN A 13 -8.06 1.03 1.58
CA GLN A 13 -6.98 1.21 2.52
C GLN A 13 -5.57 1.09 1.88
N ALA A 14 -5.30 0.03 1.13
CA ALA A 14 -4.04 -0.16 0.41
C ALA A 14 -3.85 0.89 -0.70
N GLY A 15 -4.93 1.26 -1.40
CA GLY A 15 -4.92 2.34 -2.40
C GLY A 15 -4.62 3.71 -1.78
N ASN A 16 -5.23 4.03 -0.64
CA ASN A 16 -4.98 5.25 0.12
C ASN A 16 -3.56 5.30 0.68
N PHE A 17 -3.07 4.18 1.21
CA PHE A 17 -1.69 4.06 1.67
C PHE A 17 -0.69 4.31 0.54
N LYS A 18 -0.89 3.70 -0.65
CA LYS A 18 -0.01 3.93 -1.80
C LYS A 18 0.05 5.41 -2.20
N LYS A 19 -1.09 6.10 -2.23
CA LYS A 19 -1.14 7.56 -2.49
C LYS A 19 -0.44 8.36 -1.40
N TYR A 20 -0.68 8.00 -0.13
CA TYR A 20 -0.03 8.64 1.02
C TYR A 20 1.49 8.49 0.94
N LEU A 21 1.99 7.27 0.76
CA LEU A 21 3.42 6.96 0.71
C LEU A 21 4.09 7.69 -0.45
N LYS A 22 3.47 7.71 -1.64
CA LYS A 22 3.99 8.47 -2.78
C LYS A 22 4.06 9.97 -2.50
N ASN A 23 3.02 10.56 -1.89
CA ASN A 23 3.01 11.98 -1.54
C ASN A 23 4.01 12.30 -0.41
N TYR A 24 4.16 11.41 0.56
CA TYR A 24 5.12 11.53 1.65
C TYR A 24 6.55 11.54 1.10
N LEU A 25 6.89 10.59 0.24
CA LEU A 25 8.22 10.49 -0.36
C LEU A 25 8.49 11.62 -1.36
N ALA A 26 7.47 12.07 -2.12
CA ALA A 26 7.60 13.23 -3.00
C ALA A 26 7.95 14.51 -2.23
N LYS A 27 7.32 14.74 -1.06
CA LYS A 27 7.68 15.88 -0.18
C LYS A 27 9.13 15.84 0.29
N SER A 28 9.70 14.65 0.42
CA SER A 28 11.07 14.43 0.85
C SER A 28 12.04 14.16 -0.31
N ASN A 29 11.60 14.28 -1.57
CA ASN A 29 12.40 13.99 -2.78
C ASN A 29 12.94 12.55 -2.87
N TYR A 30 12.28 11.61 -2.20
CA TYR A 30 12.64 10.18 -2.17
C TYR A 30 11.72 9.31 -3.02
N GLU A 31 11.01 9.88 -3.99
CA GLU A 31 10.12 9.11 -4.88
C GLU A 31 10.86 7.99 -5.64
N HIS A 32 12.15 8.17 -5.90
CA HIS A 32 13.02 7.17 -6.52
C HIS A 32 13.13 5.87 -5.72
N LEU A 33 12.89 5.90 -4.40
CA LEU A 33 12.86 4.69 -3.57
C LEU A 33 11.66 3.79 -3.90
N LEU A 34 10.61 4.34 -4.52
CA LEU A 34 9.46 3.58 -4.96
C LEU A 34 9.61 2.98 -6.36
N ASP A 35 10.59 3.44 -7.14
CA ASP A 35 10.77 3.03 -8.53
C ASP A 35 11.26 1.58 -8.63
N ASP A 36 12.10 1.16 -7.68
CA ASP A 36 12.60 -0.21 -7.54
C ASP A 36 11.64 -1.12 -6.74
N LYS A 37 10.72 -0.52 -5.97
CA LYS A 37 9.82 -1.23 -5.06
C LYS A 37 8.56 -1.73 -5.74
N LYS A 38 8.25 -3.01 -5.55
CA LYS A 38 7.01 -3.61 -6.03
C LYS A 38 5.92 -3.49 -4.97
N PHE A 39 4.89 -2.70 -5.26
CA PHE A 39 3.64 -2.65 -4.48
C PHE A 39 2.78 -3.88 -4.77
N ASN A 40 3.34 -5.07 -4.54
CA ASN A 40 2.59 -6.31 -4.62
C ASN A 40 1.80 -6.46 -3.33
N TYR A 41 0.48 -6.55 -3.45
CA TYR A 41 -0.43 -6.68 -2.33
C TYR A 41 -1.15 -8.01 -2.43
N ASP A 42 -1.19 -8.74 -1.31
CA ASP A 42 -1.89 -10.00 -1.18
C ASP A 42 -3.27 -9.75 -0.57
N SER A 43 -4.29 -9.74 -1.43
CA SER A 43 -5.69 -9.55 -1.02
C SER A 43 -6.23 -10.70 -0.15
N THR A 44 -5.52 -11.83 -0.05
CA THR A 44 -5.93 -12.97 0.78
C THR A 44 -5.52 -12.77 2.24
N SER A 45 -4.34 -12.20 2.46
CA SER A 45 -3.77 -11.95 3.79
C SER A 45 -3.91 -10.50 4.26
N ASP A 46 -4.38 -9.60 3.39
CA ASP A 46 -4.45 -8.14 3.61
C ASP A 46 -3.07 -7.49 3.83
N GLU A 47 -2.02 -8.05 3.21
CA GLU A 47 -0.62 -7.67 3.48
C GLU A 47 0.14 -7.32 2.20
N PHE A 48 1.11 -6.40 2.31
CA PHE A 48 2.05 -6.14 1.23
C PHE A 48 3.14 -7.21 1.21
N LEU A 49 3.47 -7.76 0.04
CA LEU A 49 4.52 -8.77 -0.08
C LEU A 49 5.94 -8.21 0.09
N ASP A 50 6.09 -6.89 -0.01
CA ASP A 50 7.36 -6.21 0.22
C ASP A 50 7.45 -5.80 1.70
N ALA A 51 8.47 -6.30 2.40
CA ALA A 51 8.62 -6.12 3.84
C ALA A 51 8.69 -4.64 4.25
N ASP A 52 9.44 -3.82 3.51
CA ASP A 52 9.52 -2.39 3.80
C ASP A 52 8.14 -1.73 3.65
N ILE A 53 7.45 -2.01 2.53
CA ILE A 53 6.11 -1.46 2.27
C ILE A 53 5.09 -1.94 3.31
N GLN A 54 5.18 -3.20 3.75
CA GLN A 54 4.33 -3.76 4.80
C GLN A 54 4.59 -3.08 6.15
N GLU A 55 5.85 -2.87 6.54
CA GLU A 55 6.17 -2.14 7.78
C GLU A 55 5.61 -0.72 7.73
N PHE A 56 5.78 -0.01 6.62
CA PHE A 56 5.18 1.32 6.44
C PHE A 56 3.64 1.27 6.50
N TYR A 57 3.02 0.23 5.93
CA TYR A 57 1.57 0.05 5.98
C TYR A 57 1.07 -0.20 7.40
N HIS A 58 1.76 -1.02 8.20
CA HIS A 58 1.47 -1.21 9.62
C HIS A 58 1.62 0.09 10.41
N LEU A 59 2.71 0.85 10.20
CA LEU A 59 2.90 2.13 10.88
C LEU A 59 1.81 3.15 10.51
N TRP A 60 1.42 3.20 9.24
CA TRP A 60 0.38 4.09 8.75
C TRP A 60 -1.00 3.73 9.31
N THR A 61 -1.34 2.44 9.36
CA THR A 61 -2.59 1.96 9.94
C THR A 61 -2.65 2.22 11.45
N ILE A 62 -1.54 2.06 12.19
CA ILE A 62 -1.49 2.39 13.62
C ILE A 62 -1.59 3.90 13.88
N THR A 63 -1.08 4.74 12.96
CA THR A 63 -1.07 6.21 13.13
C THR A 63 -2.41 6.88 12.80
N ILE A 64 -3.27 6.23 12.01
CA ILE A 64 -4.57 6.78 11.57
C ILE A 64 -5.75 6.30 12.43
N VAL A 65 -5.57 5.27 13.25
CA VAL A 65 -6.61 4.74 14.16
C VAL A 65 -6.58 5.45 15.51
#